data_AF-A0A0M2PY98-F1
#
_entry.id   AF-A0A0M2PY98-F1
#
_cell.length_a   1.000
_cell.length_b   1.000
_cell.length_c   1.000
_cell.angle_alpha   90.00
_cell.angle_beta   90.00
_cell.angle_gamma   90.00
#
_symmetry.space_group_name_H-M   'P 1'
#
loop_
_entity.id
_entity.type
_entity.pdbx_description
1 polymer ?
#
loop_
_entity_poly.entity_id
_entity_poly.type
_entity_poly.pdbx_seq_one_letter_code
_entity_poly.pdbx_strand_id
1 'polypeptide(L)'
;MATPCPHCCYTNPAGATTCERCYAALDTLLGCSNCGVLLPNSANFCSQCGFPLAISPIPRVPTSSPVPKPPEGFEDSQPRGDGSRVDPQG
;
A
#
# COMPACT_ATOMS: atom_id res chain seq x y z
N MET A 1 -5.14 -9.07 33.87
CA MET A 1 -3.84 -9.43 33.27
C MET A 1 -3.44 -8.31 32.33
N ALA A 2 -2.21 -7.81 32.43
CA ALA A 2 -1.69 -6.75 31.56
C ALA A 2 -0.78 -7.37 30.47
N THR A 3 -0.70 -6.74 29.29
CA THR A 3 0.01 -7.30 28.13
C THR A 3 1.17 -6.39 27.70
N PRO A 4 2.42 -6.90 27.61
CA PRO A 4 3.54 -6.12 27.11
C PRO A 4 3.42 -5.88 25.59
N CYS A 5 3.69 -4.65 25.17
CA CYS A 5 3.74 -4.28 23.75
C CYS A 5 4.96 -4.93 23.07
N PRO A 6 4.80 -5.67 21.96
CA PRO A 6 5.94 -6.28 21.27
C PRO A 6 6.85 -5.25 20.59
N HIS A 7 6.38 -4.01 20.35
CA HIS A 7 7.14 -2.96 19.67
C HIS A 7 8.03 -2.13 20.62
N CYS A 8 7.59 -1.89 21.86
CA CYS A 8 8.29 -0.99 22.79
C CYS A 8 8.45 -1.54 24.22
N CYS A 9 8.04 -2.79 24.45
CA CYS A 9 8.04 -3.49 25.74
C CYS A 9 7.26 -2.79 26.88
N TYR A 10 6.45 -1.77 26.58
CA TYR A 10 5.58 -1.12 27.55
C TYR A 10 4.39 -2.03 27.91
N THR A 11 4.08 -2.15 29.20
CA THR A 11 2.96 -2.95 29.71
C THR A 11 1.64 -2.18 29.61
N ASN A 12 0.66 -2.73 28.90
CA ASN A 12 -0.63 -2.09 28.65
C ASN A 12 -1.77 -2.78 29.44
N PRO A 13 -2.86 -2.06 29.77
CA PRO A 13 -3.98 -2.63 30.50
C PRO A 13 -4.70 -3.75 29.75
N ALA A 14 -5.51 -4.52 30.48
CA ALA A 14 -6.30 -5.63 29.92
C ALA A 14 -7.27 -5.12 28.85
N GLY A 15 -7.31 -5.76 27.68
CA GLY A 15 -8.19 -5.35 26.57
C GLY A 15 -7.74 -4.08 25.83
N ALA A 16 -6.53 -3.57 26.09
CA ALA A 16 -5.94 -2.51 25.28
C ALA A 16 -5.71 -3.02 23.85
N THR A 17 -6.40 -2.44 22.88
CA THR A 17 -6.24 -2.73 21.44
C THR A 17 -5.01 -2.02 20.85
N THR A 18 -4.51 -0.99 21.54
CA THR A 18 -3.48 -0.06 21.07
C THR A 18 -2.55 0.29 22.24
N CYS A 19 -1.25 0.47 21.98
CA CYS A 19 -0.26 0.75 23.02
C CYS A 19 -0.25 2.23 23.41
N GLU A 20 -0.39 2.53 24.70
CA GLU A 20 -0.48 3.91 25.21
C GLU A 20 0.83 4.70 25.09
N ARG A 21 1.96 4.01 24.86
CA ARG A 21 3.31 4.62 24.82
C ARG A 21 3.93 4.78 23.43
N CYS A 22 3.44 4.04 22.44
CA CYS A 22 3.96 4.07 21.07
C CYS A 22 2.85 4.01 19.99
N TYR A 23 1.59 3.93 20.40
CA TYR A 23 0.40 3.88 19.53
C TYR A 23 0.36 2.72 18.53
N ALA A 24 1.24 1.72 18.68
CA ALA A 24 1.19 0.47 17.92
C ALA A 24 -0.04 -0.36 18.32
N ALA A 25 -0.69 -1.00 17.33
CA ALA A 25 -1.76 -1.96 17.60
C ALA A 25 -1.22 -3.14 18.44
N LEU A 26 -1.88 -3.38 19.57
CA LEU A 26 -1.69 -4.56 20.41
C LEU A 26 -2.64 -5.68 20.01
N ASP A 27 -3.77 -5.31 19.41
CA ASP A 27 -4.80 -6.25 19.08
C ASP A 27 -4.34 -7.22 18.00
N THR A 28 -4.61 -8.50 18.27
CA THR A 28 -4.53 -9.58 17.29
C THR A 28 -3.12 -9.81 16.70
N LEU A 29 -2.19 -10.37 17.50
CA LEU A 29 -1.14 -11.21 16.94
C LEU A 29 -1.72 -12.60 16.61
N LEU A 30 -1.73 -12.97 15.34
CA LEU A 30 -2.12 -14.30 14.86
C LEU A 30 -0.89 -15.22 14.84
N GLY A 31 -0.98 -16.37 15.51
CA GLY A 31 0.02 -17.42 15.39
C GLY A 31 -0.07 -18.12 14.02
N CYS A 32 1.05 -18.25 13.30
CA CYS A 32 1.09 -18.99 12.06
C CYS A 32 0.86 -20.49 12.30
N SER A 33 -0.22 -21.05 11.75
CA SER A 33 -0.54 -22.48 11.88
C SER A 33 0.51 -23.44 11.30
N ASN A 34 1.46 -22.93 10.51
CA ASN A 34 2.52 -23.73 9.89
C ASN A 34 3.85 -23.72 10.67
N CYS A 35 4.23 -22.61 11.31
CA CYS A 35 5.52 -22.47 12.00
C CYS A 35 5.45 -21.92 13.43
N GLY A 36 4.27 -21.54 13.92
CA GLY A 36 4.06 -21.05 15.29
C GLY A 36 4.48 -19.60 15.57
N VAL A 37 5.13 -18.90 14.63
CA VAL A 37 5.51 -17.49 14.85
C VAL A 37 4.28 -16.58 14.99
N LEU A 38 4.36 -15.57 15.84
CA LEU A 38 3.32 -14.56 16.01
C LEU A 38 3.47 -13.45 14.95
N LEU A 39 2.38 -13.15 14.24
CA LEU A 39 2.33 -12.14 13.18
C LEU A 39 1.21 -11.13 13.41
N PRO A 40 1.32 -9.87 12.97
CA PRO A 40 0.21 -8.92 13.06
C PRO A 40 -0.98 -9.37 12.21
N ASN A 41 -2.20 -9.07 12.66
CA ASN A 41 -3.46 -9.35 11.94
C ASN A 41 -3.62 -8.68 10.56
N SER A 42 -2.62 -7.93 10.10
CA SER A 42 -2.60 -7.30 8.78
C SER A 42 -1.60 -7.97 7.84
N ALA A 43 -0.92 -9.04 8.29
CA ALA A 43 -0.02 -9.84 7.48
C ALA A 43 -0.78 -10.86 6.62
N ASN A 44 -0.75 -10.69 5.29
CA ASN A 44 -1.34 -11.67 4.36
C ASN A 44 -0.52 -12.98 4.28
N PHE A 45 0.75 -12.94 4.69
CA PHE A 45 1.69 -14.07 4.62
C PHE A 45 2.60 -14.10 5.85
N CYS A 46 3.04 -15.30 6.22
CA CYS A 46 4.03 -15.48 7.27
C CYS A 46 5.42 -15.03 6.80
N SER A 47 6.00 -14.02 7.45
CA SER A 47 7.36 -13.52 7.16
C SER A 47 8.50 -14.51 7.45
N GLN A 48 8.26 -15.56 8.23
CA GLN A 48 9.24 -16.63 8.50
C GLN A 48 9.19 -17.79 7.49
N CYS A 49 8.03 -18.42 7.27
CA CYS A 49 7.90 -19.61 6.41
C CYS A 49 7.15 -19.39 5.09
N GLY A 50 6.70 -18.17 4.79
CA GLY A 50 5.93 -17.85 3.57
C GLY A 50 4.48 -18.36 3.55
N PHE A 51 4.02 -19.10 4.57
CA PHE A 51 2.66 -19.65 4.61
C PHE A 51 1.58 -18.56 4.51
N PRO A 52 0.58 -18.69 3.61
CA PRO A 52 -0.49 -17.71 3.47
C PRO A 52 -1.35 -17.69 4.74
N LEU A 53 -1.49 -16.51 5.32
CA LEU A 53 -2.35 -16.30 6.48
C LEU A 53 -3.72 -15.90 5.94
N ALA A 54 -4.76 -16.68 6.25
CA ALA A 54 -6.13 -16.43 5.80
C ALA A 54 -6.77 -15.24 6.57
N ILE A 55 -6.09 -14.10 6.53
CA ILE A 55 -6.61 -12.83 6.97
C ILE A 55 -7.43 -12.30 5.81
N SER A 56 -8.75 -12.39 5.95
CA SER A 56 -9.67 -11.65 5.09
C SER A 56 -9.97 -10.32 5.77
N PRO A 57 -9.22 -9.23 5.50
CA PRO A 57 -9.81 -7.92 5.67
C PRO A 57 -10.99 -7.88 4.70
N ILE A 58 -12.20 -7.83 5.26
CA ILE A 58 -13.43 -7.37 4.58
C ILE A 58 -13.05 -6.39 3.47
N PRO A 59 -13.47 -6.62 2.21
CA PRO A 59 -12.94 -5.90 1.06
C PRO A 59 -13.16 -4.40 1.25
N ARG A 60 -12.11 -3.72 1.74
CA ARG A 60 -11.95 -2.28 1.58
C ARG A 60 -11.85 -2.11 0.09
N VAL A 61 -12.95 -1.64 -0.51
CA VAL A 61 -12.98 -1.22 -1.91
C VAL A 61 -11.71 -0.42 -2.15
N PRO A 62 -10.85 -0.83 -3.10
CA PRO A 62 -9.71 -0.01 -3.43
C PRO A 62 -10.29 1.26 -4.07
N THR A 63 -10.39 2.33 -3.29
CA THR A 63 -10.48 3.69 -3.83
C THR A 63 -9.11 4.07 -4.40
N SER A 64 -8.61 3.25 -5.32
CA SER A 64 -7.88 3.74 -6.46
C SER A 64 -8.87 4.59 -7.26
N SER A 65 -8.94 5.88 -6.92
CA SER A 65 -9.54 6.87 -7.80
C SER A 65 -8.98 6.62 -9.20
N PRO A 66 -9.82 6.47 -10.24
CA PRO A 66 -9.29 6.33 -11.59
C PRO A 66 -8.53 7.61 -11.90
N VAL A 67 -7.21 7.51 -12.04
CA VAL A 67 -6.39 8.60 -12.55
C VAL A 67 -6.98 8.95 -13.91
N PRO A 68 -7.55 10.16 -14.10
CA PRO A 68 -8.03 10.55 -15.42
C PRO A 68 -6.81 10.58 -16.33
N LYS A 69 -6.83 9.76 -17.36
CA LYS A 69 -5.81 9.80 -18.42
C LYS A 69 -5.83 11.23 -18.98
N PRO A 70 -4.68 11.90 -19.15
CA PRO A 70 -4.64 13.15 -19.91
C PRO A 70 -5.27 12.90 -21.29
N PRO A 71 -6.11 13.80 -21.81
CA PRO A 71 -6.59 13.68 -23.18
C PRO A 71 -5.40 13.85 -24.14
N GLU A 72 -4.97 12.75 -24.75
CA GLU A 72 -4.11 12.76 -25.94
C GLU A 72 -4.89 13.41 -27.09
N GLY A 73 -4.71 14.73 -27.30
CA GLY A 73 -5.59 15.47 -28.20
C GLY A 73 -5.42 16.99 -28.25
N PHE A 74 -4.18 17.49 -28.28
CA PHE A 74 -3.89 18.83 -28.82
C PHE A 74 -2.56 18.83 -29.58
N GLU A 75 -2.46 18.01 -30.62
CA GLU A 75 -1.29 17.97 -31.49
C GLU A 75 -1.68 17.85 -32.97
N ASP A 76 -2.61 18.72 -33.39
CA ASP A 76 -2.76 19.25 -34.75
C ASP A 76 -3.63 20.54 -34.63
N SER A 77 -3.41 21.66 -35.32
CA SER A 77 -2.52 21.91 -36.46
C SER A 77 -1.96 23.35 -36.40
N GLN A 78 -0.66 23.52 -36.15
CA GLN A 78 0.04 24.75 -36.57
C GLN A 78 1.58 24.66 -36.54
N PRO A 79 2.23 24.54 -37.71
CA PRO A 79 3.45 25.25 -38.00
C PRO A 79 3.11 26.58 -38.71
N ARG A 80 3.76 27.65 -38.27
CA ARG A 80 3.74 28.94 -38.96
C ARG A 80 4.44 28.79 -40.31
N GLY A 81 3.92 29.43 -41.35
CA GLY A 81 4.57 29.43 -42.65
C GLY A 81 5.88 30.23 -42.64
N ASP A 82 6.94 29.61 -43.15
CA ASP A 82 8.05 30.23 -43.87
C ASP A 82 8.77 29.12 -44.65
N GLY A 83 9.28 29.39 -45.86
CA GLY A 83 9.92 28.36 -46.69
C GLY A 83 9.75 28.55 -48.19
N SER A 84 10.44 29.54 -48.75
CA SER A 84 10.56 29.86 -50.17
C SER A 84 10.61 28.65 -51.11
N ARG A 85 9.72 28.64 -52.12
CA ARG A 85 9.90 27.85 -53.34
C ARG A 85 10.48 28.72 -54.46
N VAL A 86 11.70 28.40 -54.88
CA VAL A 86 12.32 28.77 -56.16
C VAL A 86 13.17 27.61 -56.62
N ASP A 87 12.93 27.14 -57.85
CA ASP A 87 13.41 25.84 -58.32
C ASP A 87 14.86 25.96 -58.89
N PRO A 88 15.76 24.97 -58.69
CA PRO A 88 17.22 25.06 -58.91
C PRO A 88 17.67 24.97 -60.37
N GLN A 89 18.71 25.77 -60.67
CA GLN A 89 19.67 25.78 -61.77
C GLN A 89 19.68 24.57 -62.75
N GLY A 90 19.45 24.87 -64.04
CA GLY A 90 19.57 23.96 -65.19
C GLY A 90 19.46 24.70 -66.51
#